data_AF-A0A2R6E135-F1
#
_entry.id   AF-A0A2R6E135-F1
#
_cell.length_a   1.000
_cell.length_b   1.000
_cell.length_c   1.000
_cell.angle_alpha   90.00
_cell.angle_beta   90.00
_cell.angle_gamma   90.00
#
_symmetry.space_group_name_H-M   'P 1'
#
loop_
_entity.id
_entity.type
_entity.pdbx_description
1 polymer ?
#
loop_
_entity_poly.entity_id
_entity_poly.type
_entity_poly.pdbx_seq_one_letter_code
_entity_poly.pdbx_strand_id
1 'polypeptide(L)'
;MTPGDEVTVLRDEIAAYDDGTVARVRVLRVPSSPRFQEGLKYAFHYGEAGGRRPIIRFDNHHGDQELHVAGTTYDIEFHGLGPLFRAWRAALPIDKRRVWESGVSQ
;
A
#
# COMPACT_ATOMS: atom_id res chain seq x y z
N MET A 1 -16.70 7.18 24.41
CA MET A 1 -15.94 6.58 23.30
C MET A 1 -15.20 5.38 23.86
N THR A 2 -15.45 4.19 23.33
CA THR A 2 -14.76 2.95 23.74
C THR A 2 -13.36 2.94 23.14
N PRO A 3 -12.29 2.60 23.90
CA PRO A 3 -10.91 2.60 23.41
C PRO A 3 -10.57 1.57 22.32
N GLY A 4 -11.57 0.93 21.71
CA GLY A 4 -11.40 -0.24 20.85
C GLY A 4 -11.59 0.00 19.35
N ASP A 5 -12.02 1.20 18.92
CA ASP A 5 -12.39 1.49 17.52
C ASP A 5 -11.51 2.56 16.86
N GLU A 6 -10.43 2.99 17.52
CA GLU A 6 -9.61 4.08 17.02
C GLU A 6 -8.71 3.62 15.86
N VAL A 7 -8.81 4.33 14.74
CA VAL A 7 -7.95 4.15 13.57
C VAL A 7 -6.96 5.30 13.50
N THR A 8 -5.67 4.98 13.54
CA THR A 8 -4.59 5.98 13.44
C THR A 8 -3.91 5.86 12.08
N VAL A 9 -3.70 6.99 11.40
CA VAL A 9 -2.86 7.02 10.18
C VAL A 9 -1.40 6.97 10.60
N LEU A 10 -0.68 5.93 10.18
CA LEU A 10 0.77 5.81 10.41
C LEU A 10 1.58 6.39 9.25
N ARG A 11 1.03 6.31 8.03
CA ARG A 11 1.63 6.86 6.81
C ARG A 11 0.54 7.10 5.76
N ASP A 12 0.58 8.23 5.07
CA ASP A 12 -0.24 8.50 3.89
C ASP A 12 0.55 9.44 2.97
N GLU A 13 1.22 8.87 1.98
CA GLU A 13 2.05 9.58 1.03
C GLU A 13 1.55 9.32 -0.39
N ILE A 14 1.63 10.33 -1.23
CA ILE A 14 1.19 10.26 -2.62
C ILE A 14 2.19 10.98 -3.53
N ALA A 15 2.51 10.34 -4.65
CA ALA A 15 3.26 10.95 -5.74
C ALA A 15 2.42 10.83 -7.01
N ALA A 16 2.00 11.97 -7.55
CA ALA A 16 1.40 12.06 -8.87
C ALA A 16 2.52 12.30 -9.90
N TYR A 17 2.41 11.67 -11.07
CA TYR A 17 3.38 11.79 -12.14
C TYR A 17 2.75 12.45 -13.38
N ASP A 18 3.59 13.05 -14.24
CA ASP A 18 3.14 13.80 -15.42
C ASP A 18 2.42 12.93 -16.47
N ASP A 19 2.60 11.61 -16.42
CA ASP A 19 1.91 10.65 -17.29
C ASP A 19 0.52 10.25 -16.77
N GLY A 20 0.02 10.91 -15.72
CA GLY A 20 -1.28 10.65 -15.14
C GLY A 20 -1.32 9.42 -14.23
N THR A 21 -0.18 8.75 -13.99
CA THR A 21 -0.09 7.70 -12.97
C THR A 21 0.11 8.30 -11.57
N VAL A 22 -0.23 7.50 -10.57
CA VAL A 22 -0.06 7.85 -9.15
C VAL A 22 0.51 6.67 -8.39
N ALA A 23 1.48 6.95 -7.52
CA ALA A 23 1.94 6.04 -6.49
C ALA A 23 1.41 6.51 -5.13
N ARG A 24 0.82 5.62 -4.34
CA ARG A 24 0.32 5.94 -3.00
C ARG A 24 0.71 4.88 -2.00
N VAL A 25 1.17 5.31 -0.83
CA VAL A 25 1.47 4.46 0.30
C VAL A 25 0.59 4.90 1.46
N ARG A 26 -0.33 4.05 1.88
CA ARG A 26 -1.16 4.29 3.06
C ARG A 26 -1.03 3.15 4.05
N VAL A 27 -0.78 3.48 5.31
CA VAL A 27 -0.68 2.54 6.43
C VAL A 27 -1.49 3.10 7.60
N LEU A 28 -2.36 2.26 8.14
CA LEU A 28 -3.22 2.55 9.28
C LEU A 28 -2.92 1.57 10.41
N ARG A 29 -2.91 2.07 11.64
CA ARG A 29 -3.17 1.25 12.82
C ARG A 29 -4.66 1.12 12.97
N VAL A 30 -5.14 -0.11 13.03
CA VAL A 30 -6.54 -0.48 13.26
C VAL A 30 -6.61 -1.35 14.51
N PRO A 31 -7.81 -1.53 15.10
CA PRO A 31 -7.98 -2.47 16.20
C PRO A 31 -7.47 -3.87 15.82
N SER A 32 -6.64 -4.44 16.69
CA SER A 32 -6.08 -5.77 16.47
C SER A 32 -7.20 -6.81 16.36
N SER A 33 -7.16 -7.61 15.30
CA SER A 33 -8.13 -8.67 15.07
C SER A 33 -7.49 -9.79 14.25
N PRO A 34 -8.07 -11.01 14.24
CA PRO A 34 -7.61 -12.07 13.33
C PRO A 34 -7.60 -11.65 11.86
N ARG A 35 -8.46 -10.69 11.48
CA ARG A 35 -8.55 -10.13 10.13
C ARG A 35 -7.39 -9.20 9.78
N PHE A 36 -6.89 -8.44 10.75
CA PHE A 36 -5.80 -7.48 10.54
C PHE A 36 -4.65 -7.85 11.48
N GLN A 37 -3.77 -8.72 10.98
CA GLN A 37 -2.56 -9.12 11.69
C GLN A 37 -1.78 -7.87 12.14
N GLU A 38 -1.31 -7.91 13.38
CA GLU A 38 -0.58 -6.79 14.02
C GLU A 38 -1.38 -5.48 14.17
N GLY A 39 -2.68 -5.50 13.91
CA GLY A 39 -3.51 -4.29 13.90
C GLY A 39 -3.11 -3.32 12.79
N LEU A 40 -2.67 -3.84 11.63
CA LEU A 40 -2.24 -3.04 10.50
C LEU A 40 -3.19 -3.19 9.31
N LYS A 41 -3.56 -2.06 8.72
CA LYS A 41 -4.21 -2.01 7.40
C LYS A 41 -3.37 -1.17 6.46
N TYR A 42 -3.01 -1.68 5.29
CA TYR A 42 -2.13 -1.00 4.35
C TYR A 42 -2.61 -1.09 2.91
N ALA A 43 -2.15 -0.14 2.10
CA ALA A 43 -2.27 -0.15 0.64
C ALA A 43 -1.06 0.55 0.01
N PHE A 44 -0.26 -0.19 -0.73
CA PHE A 44 0.84 0.30 -1.56
C PHE A 44 0.39 0.19 -3.02
N HIS A 45 -0.02 1.30 -3.60
CA HIS A 45 -0.73 1.36 -4.87
C HIS A 45 0.11 2.07 -5.93
N TYR A 46 0.07 1.55 -7.14
CA TYR A 46 0.49 2.24 -8.36
C TYR A 46 -0.51 1.98 -9.48
N GLY A 47 -0.95 3.03 -10.17
CA GLY A 47 -1.95 2.95 -11.24
C GLY A 47 -2.27 4.31 -11.83
N GLU A 48 -3.20 4.35 -12.79
CA GLU A 48 -3.73 5.61 -13.33
C GLU A 48 -4.53 6.37 -12.26
N ALA A 49 -4.41 7.68 -12.22
CA ALA A 49 -5.20 8.54 -11.35
C ALA A 49 -6.70 8.37 -11.68
N GLY A 50 -7.51 7.98 -10.67
CA GLY A 50 -8.93 7.68 -10.86
C GLY A 50 -9.21 6.36 -11.58
N GLY A 51 -8.17 5.59 -11.93
CA GLY A 51 -8.29 4.28 -12.56
C GLY A 51 -9.01 3.27 -11.68
N ARG A 52 -9.82 2.41 -12.29
CA ARG A 52 -10.57 1.37 -11.56
C ARG A 52 -9.71 0.18 -11.13
N ARG A 53 -8.58 -0.04 -11.80
CA ARG A 53 -7.68 -1.18 -11.55
C ARG A 53 -6.27 -0.66 -11.31
N PRO A 54 -5.57 -1.17 -10.28
CA PRO A 54 -4.16 -0.87 -10.11
C PRO A 54 -3.34 -1.51 -11.24
N ILE A 55 -2.23 -0.87 -11.60
CA ILE A 55 -1.16 -1.53 -12.36
C ILE A 55 -0.46 -2.54 -11.44
N ILE A 56 -0.11 -2.08 -10.22
CA ILE A 56 0.30 -2.95 -9.12
C ILE A 56 -0.24 -2.42 -7.79
N ARG A 57 -0.71 -3.31 -6.91
CA ARG A 57 -1.09 -2.95 -5.55
C ARG A 57 -0.81 -4.09 -4.58
N PHE A 58 -0.15 -3.78 -3.47
CA PHE A 58 -0.10 -4.64 -2.30
C PHE A 58 -1.03 -4.07 -1.25
N ASP A 59 -2.00 -4.82 -0.76
CA ASP A 59 -2.88 -4.36 0.31
C ASP A 59 -3.43 -5.52 1.13
N ASN A 60 -4.15 -5.16 2.20
CA ASN A 60 -4.95 -6.11 2.95
C ASN A 60 -6.38 -5.61 3.15
N HIS A 61 -6.99 -5.03 2.12
CA HIS A 61 -8.28 -4.34 2.23
C HIS A 61 -9.38 -5.24 2.82
N HIS A 62 -9.36 -6.52 2.44
CA HIS A 62 -10.29 -7.54 2.92
C HIS A 62 -9.80 -8.32 4.14
N GLY A 63 -8.58 -8.09 4.61
CA GLY A 63 -7.94 -8.78 5.74
C GLY A 63 -6.86 -9.77 5.30
N ASP A 64 -7.09 -10.43 4.17
CA ASP A 64 -6.09 -11.23 3.48
C ASP A 64 -5.03 -10.34 2.86
N GLN A 65 -3.82 -10.85 2.72
CA GLN A 65 -2.70 -10.10 2.16
C GLN A 65 -2.67 -10.37 0.67
N GLU A 66 -2.89 -9.34 -0.13
CA GLU A 66 -3.14 -9.47 -1.56
C GLU A 66 -2.10 -8.70 -2.38
N LEU A 67 -1.65 -9.31 -3.48
CA LEU A 67 -0.99 -8.65 -4.60
C LEU A 67 -1.96 -8.57 -5.78
N HIS A 68 -2.31 -7.37 -6.19
CA HIS A 68 -3.00 -7.11 -7.45
C HIS A 68 -1.99 -6.68 -8.51
N VAL A 69 -1.92 -7.41 -9.62
CA VAL A 69 -1.04 -7.06 -10.74
C VAL A 69 -1.64 -7.56 -12.05
N ALA A 70 -1.59 -6.74 -13.10
CA ALA A 70 -2.10 -7.08 -14.43
C ALA A 70 -3.56 -7.60 -14.43
N GLY A 71 -4.40 -7.10 -13.51
CA GLY A 71 -5.80 -7.51 -13.38
C GLY A 71 -6.04 -8.82 -12.63
N THR A 72 -5.00 -9.47 -12.12
CA THR A 72 -5.06 -10.69 -11.31
C THR A 72 -4.77 -10.38 -9.85
N THR A 73 -5.40 -11.12 -8.94
CA THR A 73 -5.15 -11.07 -7.49
C THR A 73 -4.45 -12.36 -7.06
N TYR A 74 -3.43 -12.23 -6.23
CA TYR A 74 -2.70 -13.34 -5.62
C TYR A 74 -2.67 -13.16 -4.10
N ASP A 75 -2.91 -14.24 -3.38
CA ASP A 75 -2.64 -14.29 -1.94
C ASP A 75 -1.12 -14.34 -1.73
N ILE A 76 -0.63 -13.57 -0.77
CA ILE A 76 0.79 -13.49 -0.43
C ILE A 76 1.01 -13.70 1.06
N GLU A 77 2.22 -14.12 1.44
CA GLU A 77 2.59 -14.18 2.85
C GLU A 77 2.96 -12.80 3.40
N PHE A 78 2.55 -12.51 4.64
CA PHE A 78 2.95 -11.29 5.33
C PHE A 78 4.30 -11.49 6.02
N HIS A 79 5.31 -10.77 5.54
CA HIS A 79 6.63 -10.70 6.19
C HIS A 79 6.92 -9.30 6.76
N GLY A 80 5.88 -8.52 7.02
CA GLY A 80 5.97 -7.15 7.51
C GLY A 80 5.93 -6.09 6.40
N LEU A 81 5.67 -4.84 6.79
CA LEU A 81 5.54 -3.70 5.87
C LEU A 81 6.84 -3.37 5.12
N GLY A 82 8.00 -3.60 5.75
CA GLY A 82 9.32 -3.30 5.17
C GLY A 82 9.59 -4.08 3.88
N PRO A 83 9.54 -5.43 3.91
CA PRO A 83 9.64 -6.24 2.70
C PRO A 83 8.61 -5.89 1.63
N LEU A 84 7.34 -5.70 2.00
CA LEU A 84 6.28 -5.33 1.07
C LEU A 84 6.52 -3.98 0.39
N PHE A 85 6.93 -2.96 1.15
CA PHE A 85 7.26 -1.64 0.60
C PHE A 85 8.45 -1.72 -0.36
N ARG A 86 9.48 -2.51 -0.03
CA ARG A 86 10.63 -2.73 -0.93
C ARG A 86 10.21 -3.44 -2.22
N ALA A 87 9.36 -4.47 -2.13
CA ALA A 87 8.85 -5.20 -3.28
C ALA A 87 8.00 -4.30 -4.18
N TRP A 88 7.04 -3.57 -3.61
CA TRP A 88 6.22 -2.60 -4.32
C TRP A 88 7.07 -1.54 -5.04
N ARG A 89 8.02 -0.92 -4.32
CA ARG A 89 8.93 0.08 -4.89
C ARG A 89 9.78 -0.50 -6.03
N ALA A 90 10.23 -1.75 -5.89
CA ALA A 90 11.00 -2.46 -6.92
C ALA A 90 10.15 -2.84 -8.15
N ALA A 91 8.83 -2.81 -8.04
CA ALA A 91 7.92 -3.05 -9.17
C ALA A 91 7.49 -1.77 -9.90
N LEU A 92 7.76 -0.59 -9.32
CA LEU A 92 7.54 0.68 -10.03
C LEU A 92 8.48 0.80 -11.23
N PRO A 93 8.04 1.49 -12.32
CA PRO A 93 8.94 1.87 -13.40
C PRO A 93 10.12 2.68 -12.87
N ILE A 94 11.27 2.56 -13.54
CA ILE A 94 12.57 3.00 -13.00
C ILE A 94 12.63 4.51 -12.75
N ASP A 95 11.98 5.30 -13.59
CA ASP A 95 11.87 6.75 -13.47
C ASP A 95 10.98 7.16 -12.29
N LYS A 96 9.92 6.38 -12.02
CA LYS A 96 8.99 6.62 -10.90
C LYS A 96 9.61 6.22 -9.56
N ARG A 97 10.40 5.14 -9.55
CA ARG A 97 11.04 4.61 -8.34
C ARG A 97 11.89 5.64 -7.59
N ARG A 98 12.57 6.52 -8.33
CA ARG A 98 13.49 7.53 -7.77
C ARG A 98 12.81 8.47 -6.78
N VAL A 99 11.53 8.77 -6.99
CA VAL A 99 10.74 9.58 -6.06
C VAL A 99 10.61 8.91 -4.68
N TRP A 100 10.74 7.59 -4.62
CA TRP A 100 10.58 6.79 -3.40
C TRP A 100 11.90 6.23 -2.86
N GLU A 101 13.07 6.67 -3.39
CA GLU A 101 14.39 6.16 -2.99
C GLU A 101 14.86 6.61 -1.61
N SER A 102 14.43 7.79 -1.15
CA SER A 102 14.78 8.36 0.15
C SER A 102 13.79 8.05 1.27
N GLY A 103 12.72 7.30 0.98
CA GLY A 103 11.61 7.14 1.93
C GLY A 103 11.00 8.49 2.28
N VAL A 104 10.55 9.23 1.26
CA VAL A 104 10.11 10.63 1.39
C VAL A 104 9.00 10.75 2.44
N SER A 105 9.41 11.07 3.66
CA SER A 105 8.65 11.96 4.52
C SER A 105 8.60 13.32 3.85
N GLN A 106 7.40 13.78 3.52
CA GLN A 106 6.96 15.17 3.68
C GLN A 106 5.48 15.16 4.08
#